data_AF-A0A9X5INN5-F1
#
_entry.id   AF-A0A9X5INN5-F1
#
_cell.length_a   1.000
_cell.length_b   1.000
_cell.length_c   1.000
_cell.angle_alpha   90.00
_cell.angle_beta   90.00
_cell.angle_gamma   90.00
#
_symmetry.space_group_name_H-M   'P 1'
#
loop_
_entity.id
_entity.type
_entity.pdbx_description
1 polymer ?
#
loop_
_entity_poly.entity_id
_entity_poly.type
_entity_poly.pdbx_seq_one_letter_code
_entity_poly.pdbx_strand_id
1 'polypeptide(L)'
;MTQHLLNKKNMAKSCKVCVTAFDKWDVEPVKRVGREAFYDVTNVVSHRVENELSKIMEQGGDIDDAEILKARIRLTNAQADAQELKSARETREVIDTASTTYALSKLAGEVGAIMDSLPLAISRQFPGMEKRYLDSIKKGLSKSMNRASHISGEIPEMAERYMDENQKGK
;
A
#
# COMPACT_ATOMS: atom_id res chain seq x y z
N MET A 1 53.26 14.74 -26.70
CA MET A 1 53.21 14.67 -25.22
C MET A 1 54.47 13.98 -24.73
N THR A 2 55.18 14.57 -23.79
CA THR A 2 56.41 13.99 -23.19
C THR A 2 56.03 12.81 -22.30
N GLN A 3 56.52 11.61 -22.62
CA GLN A 3 56.33 10.42 -21.77
C GLN A 3 57.00 10.66 -20.41
N HIS A 4 56.25 10.57 -19.32
CA HIS A 4 56.78 10.76 -17.98
C HIS A 4 57.06 9.40 -17.35
N LEU A 5 58.29 8.92 -17.57
CA LEU A 5 58.73 7.61 -17.12
C LEU A 5 59.26 7.67 -15.69
N LEU A 6 58.66 6.89 -14.79
CA LEU A 6 59.12 6.73 -13.41
C LEU A 6 59.57 5.29 -13.17
N ASN A 7 60.64 5.12 -12.40
CA ASN A 7 61.00 3.79 -11.92
C ASN A 7 59.93 3.27 -10.94
N LYS A 8 59.89 1.94 -10.76
CA LYS A 8 58.92 1.26 -9.90
C LYS A 8 58.76 1.86 -8.50
N LYS A 9 59.88 2.22 -7.84
CA LYS A 9 59.87 2.78 -6.48
C LYS A 9 59.20 4.16 -6.46
N ASN A 10 59.54 5.02 -7.42
CA ASN A 10 58.96 6.35 -7.53
C ASN A 10 57.50 6.31 -7.97
N MET A 11 57.11 5.37 -8.83
CA MET A 11 55.72 5.16 -9.22
C MET A 11 54.86 4.73 -8.02
N ALA A 12 55.30 3.71 -7.28
CA ALA A 12 54.60 3.26 -6.07
C ALA A 12 54.45 4.41 -5.04
N LYS A 13 55.51 5.19 -4.82
CA LYS A 13 55.47 6.37 -3.94
C LYS A 13 54.48 7.44 -4.43
N SER A 14 54.44 7.69 -5.73
CA SER A 14 53.53 8.68 -6.34
C SER A 14 52.06 8.25 -6.21
N CYS A 15 51.80 6.95 -6.37
CA CYS A 15 50.49 6.35 -6.16
C CYS A 15 50.15 6.10 -4.68
N LYS A 16 51.03 6.51 -3.74
CA LYS A 16 50.89 6.30 -2.28
C LYS A 16 50.67 4.83 -1.88
N VAL A 17 51.35 3.90 -2.55
CA VAL A 17 51.29 2.46 -2.26
C VAL A 17 52.70 1.87 -2.04
N CYS A 18 52.77 0.72 -1.37
CA CYS A 18 54.02 -0.01 -1.27
C CYS A 18 54.37 -0.70 -2.59
N VAL A 19 55.66 -1.00 -2.80
CA VAL A 19 56.16 -1.63 -4.04
C VAL A 19 55.49 -2.98 -4.31
N THR A 20 55.19 -3.75 -3.26
CA THR A 20 54.50 -5.04 -3.35
C THR A 20 53.01 -4.89 -3.67
N ALA A 21 52.36 -3.80 -3.27
CA ALA A 21 50.99 -3.51 -3.68
C ALA A 21 50.94 -3.04 -5.13
N PHE A 22 51.93 -2.27 -5.57
CA PHE A 22 52.07 -1.88 -6.97
C PHE A 22 52.31 -3.09 -7.89
N ASP A 23 53.08 -4.09 -7.46
CA ASP A 23 53.23 -5.34 -8.20
C ASP A 23 51.91 -6.07 -8.45
N LYS A 24 50.98 -6.02 -7.48
CA LYS A 24 49.66 -6.64 -7.62
C LYS A 24 48.77 -5.92 -8.63
N TRP A 25 49.14 -4.72 -9.07
CA TRP A 25 48.40 -4.01 -10.11
C TRP A 25 48.74 -4.52 -11.51
N ASP A 26 49.78 -5.34 -11.66
CA ASP A 26 50.17 -6.05 -12.89
C ASP A 26 50.28 -5.15 -14.14
N VAL A 27 50.68 -3.89 -13.94
CA VAL A 27 50.87 -2.93 -15.06
C VAL A 27 52.17 -3.26 -15.79
N GLU A 28 52.12 -3.34 -17.13
CA GLU A 28 53.32 -3.59 -17.94
C GLU A 28 54.28 -2.38 -17.97
N PRO A 29 55.59 -2.59 -17.75
CA PRO A 29 56.56 -1.52 -17.85
C PRO A 29 56.89 -1.17 -19.31
N VAL A 30 56.97 0.12 -19.61
CA VAL A 30 57.27 0.65 -20.95
C VAL A 30 58.73 0.41 -21.34
N LYS A 31 59.65 0.41 -20.36
CA LYS A 31 61.07 0.20 -20.62
C LYS A 31 61.73 -0.52 -19.46
N ARG A 32 62.66 -1.41 -19.77
CA ARG A 32 63.58 -2.00 -18.79
C ARG A 32 65.00 -1.55 -19.10
N VAL A 33 65.69 -1.00 -18.10
CA VAL A 33 67.10 -0.62 -18.21
C VAL A 33 67.83 -1.27 -17.04
N GLY A 34 68.67 -2.26 -17.34
CA GLY A 34 69.34 -3.06 -16.32
C GLY A 34 68.34 -3.80 -15.42
N ARG A 35 68.43 -3.59 -14.11
CA ARG A 35 67.53 -4.18 -13.09
C ARG A 35 66.31 -3.32 -12.77
N GLU A 36 66.15 -2.16 -13.40
CA GLU A 36 65.02 -1.26 -13.14
C GLU A 36 64.00 -1.26 -14.28
N ALA A 37 62.72 -1.31 -13.89
CA ALA A 37 61.58 -1.17 -14.79
C ALA A 37 60.99 0.24 -14.66
N PHE A 38 60.67 0.82 -15.82
CA PHE A 38 60.11 2.16 -15.96
C PHE A 38 58.67 2.08 -16.47
N TYR A 39 57.82 2.87 -15.84
CA TYR A 39 56.38 2.91 -16.07
C TYR A 39 56.01 4.32 -16.50
N ASP A 40 55.11 4.42 -17.47
CA ASP A 40 54.49 5.69 -17.83
C ASP A 40 53.33 5.99 -16.87
N VAL A 41 53.31 7.19 -16.31
CA VAL A 41 52.28 7.61 -15.34
C VAL A 41 50.89 7.54 -15.98
N THR A 42 50.76 7.96 -17.24
CA THR A 42 49.47 7.96 -17.93
C THR A 42 48.90 6.53 -18.03
N ASN A 43 49.72 5.55 -18.40
CA ASN A 43 49.30 4.16 -18.51
C ASN A 43 48.84 3.58 -17.17
N VAL A 44 49.59 3.85 -16.09
CA VAL A 44 49.23 3.40 -14.72
C VAL A 44 47.90 3.99 -14.26
N VAL A 45 47.65 5.27 -14.53
CA VAL A 45 46.41 5.94 -14.17
C VAL A 45 45.22 5.39 -14.96
N SER A 46 45.37 5.22 -16.28
CA SER A 46 44.30 4.62 -17.12
C SER A 46 43.94 3.22 -16.65
N HIS A 47 44.93 2.36 -16.42
CA HIS A 47 44.72 1.01 -15.91
C HIS A 47 44.00 1.02 -14.54
N ARG A 48 44.34 1.98 -13.68
CA ARG A 48 43.70 2.13 -12.37
C ARG A 48 42.22 2.52 -12.49
N VAL A 49 41.93 3.48 -13.37
CA VAL A 49 40.57 3.98 -13.62
C VAL A 49 39.70 2.89 -14.21
N GLU A 50 40.19 2.18 -15.23
CA GLU A 50 39.48 1.06 -15.86
C GLU A 50 39.18 -0.05 -14.85
N ASN A 51 40.14 -0.42 -14.00
CA ASN A 51 39.93 -1.45 -12.99
C ASN A 51 38.88 -1.05 -11.93
N GLU A 52 38.79 0.23 -11.53
CA GLU A 52 37.70 0.65 -10.62
C GLU A 52 36.35 0.73 -11.33
N LEU A 53 36.32 1.18 -12.58
CA LEU A 53 35.09 1.21 -13.37
C LEU A 53 34.53 -0.21 -13.54
N SER A 54 35.37 -1.20 -13.85
CA SER A 54 34.95 -2.60 -13.94
C SER A 54 34.37 -3.12 -12.63
N LYS A 55 34.96 -2.78 -11.48
CA LYS A 55 34.42 -3.18 -10.16
C LYS A 55 33.08 -2.52 -9.86
N ILE A 56 32.88 -1.26 -10.25
CA ILE A 56 31.62 -0.55 -10.06
C ILE A 56 30.54 -1.18 -10.95
N MET A 57 30.88 -1.54 -12.20
CA MET A 57 29.97 -2.22 -13.12
C MET A 57 29.61 -3.64 -12.63
N GLU A 58 30.57 -4.39 -12.07
CA GLU A 58 30.30 -5.71 -11.47
C GLU A 58 29.53 -5.63 -10.14
N GLN A 59 29.71 -4.57 -9.34
CA GLN A 59 28.95 -4.35 -8.10
C GLN A 59 27.53 -3.81 -8.35
N GLY A 60 27.29 -3.18 -9.51
CA GLY A 60 25.96 -2.82 -10.01
C GLY A 60 25.18 -4.03 -10.54
N GLY A 61 25.23 -5.16 -9.81
CA GLY A 61 24.56 -6.40 -10.16
C GLY A 61 23.06 -6.20 -10.29
N ASP A 62 22.59 -6.24 -11.54
CA ASP A 62 21.37 -6.86 -12.04
C ASP A 62 20.22 -7.04 -11.03
N ILE A 63 19.72 -5.94 -10.47
CA ILE A 63 18.29 -5.88 -10.17
C ILE A 63 17.70 -5.29 -11.43
N ASP A 64 16.97 -6.09 -12.21
CA ASP A 64 16.37 -5.66 -13.47
C ASP A 64 15.59 -4.37 -13.22
N ASP A 65 16.15 -3.23 -13.63
CA ASP A 65 15.53 -1.91 -13.46
C ASP A 65 14.12 -1.92 -14.08
N ALA A 66 13.88 -2.79 -15.07
CA ALA A 66 12.55 -3.02 -15.64
C ALA A 66 11.60 -3.75 -14.67
N GLU A 67 12.06 -4.70 -13.86
CA GLU A 67 11.25 -5.33 -12.81
C GLU A 67 10.92 -4.35 -11.68
N ILE A 68 11.89 -3.54 -11.23
CA ILE A 68 11.64 -2.46 -10.26
C ILE A 68 10.61 -1.48 -10.82
N LEU A 69 10.75 -1.09 -12.08
CA LEU A 69 9.83 -0.17 -12.75
C LEU A 69 8.41 -0.76 -12.85
N LYS A 70 8.28 -2.03 -13.25
CA LYS A 70 6.98 -2.74 -13.28
C LYS A 70 6.34 -2.80 -11.89
N ALA A 71 7.12 -3.10 -10.85
CA ALA A 71 6.64 -3.12 -9.48
C ALA A 71 6.13 -1.74 -9.03
N ARG A 72 6.85 -0.66 -9.38
CA ARG A 72 6.42 0.72 -9.11
C ARG A 72 5.15 1.10 -9.86
N ILE A 73 5.03 0.74 -11.14
CA ILE A 73 3.81 1.00 -11.94
C ILE A 73 2.61 0.30 -11.29
N ARG A 74 2.74 -0.98 -10.94
CA ARG A 74 1.67 -1.74 -10.28
C ARG A 74 1.27 -1.12 -8.94
N LEU A 75 2.25 -0.73 -8.12
CA LEU A 75 1.99 -0.05 -6.86
C LEU A 75 1.29 1.29 -7.05
N THR A 76 1.74 2.09 -8.03
CA THR A 76 1.16 3.40 -8.34
C THR A 76 -0.27 3.26 -8.84
N ASN A 77 -0.56 2.28 -9.70
CA ASN A 77 -1.92 1.99 -10.17
C ASN A 77 -2.82 1.55 -9.00
N ALA A 78 -2.35 0.63 -8.15
CA ALA A 78 -3.13 0.22 -6.97
C ALA A 78 -3.39 1.38 -5.99
N GLN A 79 -2.44 2.31 -5.86
CA GLN A 79 -2.63 3.54 -5.09
C GLN A 79 -3.63 4.49 -5.74
N ALA A 80 -3.61 4.61 -7.08
CA ALA A 80 -4.58 5.39 -7.83
C ALA A 80 -6.00 4.79 -7.68
N ASP A 81 -6.16 3.48 -7.84
CA ASP A 81 -7.44 2.79 -7.64
C ASP A 81 -7.97 2.97 -6.21
N ALA A 82 -7.09 2.85 -5.20
CA ALA A 82 -7.44 3.09 -3.81
C ALA A 82 -7.86 4.55 -3.56
N GLN A 83 -7.19 5.50 -4.21
CA GLN A 83 -7.50 6.92 -4.11
C GLN A 83 -8.80 7.28 -4.85
N GLU A 84 -9.08 6.67 -6.00
CA GLU A 84 -10.36 6.82 -6.70
C GLU A 84 -11.51 6.27 -5.86
N LEU A 85 -11.36 5.09 -5.25
CA LEU A 85 -12.32 4.54 -4.31
C LEU A 85 -12.53 5.46 -3.09
N LYS A 86 -11.46 6.09 -2.60
CA LYS A 86 -11.53 7.06 -1.50
C LYS A 86 -12.24 8.35 -1.93
N SER A 87 -11.95 8.88 -3.11
CA SER A 87 -12.62 10.04 -3.68
C SER A 87 -14.10 9.76 -3.96
N ALA A 88 -14.46 8.58 -4.47
CA ALA A 88 -15.86 8.18 -4.65
C ALA A 88 -16.65 8.12 -3.33
N ARG A 89 -16.00 7.73 -2.22
CA ARG A 89 -16.58 7.81 -0.87
C ARG A 89 -16.78 9.25 -0.40
N GLU A 90 -15.84 10.16 -0.70
CA GLU A 90 -15.95 11.59 -0.37
C GLU A 90 -17.04 12.30 -1.19
N THR A 91 -17.33 11.86 -2.41
CA THR A 91 -18.37 12.42 -3.31
C THR A 91 -19.82 12.04 -2.91
N ARG A 92 -20.03 11.27 -1.82
CA ARG A 92 -21.35 10.77 -1.35
C ARG A 92 -22.08 9.81 -2.31
N GLU A 93 -21.42 9.23 -3.31
CA GLU A 93 -22.04 8.22 -4.19
C GLU A 93 -22.10 6.82 -3.55
N VAL A 94 -21.32 6.58 -2.49
CA VAL A 94 -21.25 5.28 -1.81
C VAL A 94 -21.47 5.49 -0.31
N ILE A 95 -22.59 5.00 0.21
CA ILE A 95 -22.82 4.92 1.67
C ILE A 95 -22.33 3.56 2.14
N ASP A 96 -21.45 3.55 3.14
CA ASP A 96 -21.02 2.31 3.79
C ASP A 96 -22.23 1.58 4.36
N THR A 97 -22.37 0.29 4.03
CA THR A 97 -23.42 -0.59 4.55
C THR A 97 -23.47 -0.52 6.08
N ALA A 98 -22.33 -0.37 6.75
CA ALA A 98 -22.29 -0.21 8.21
C ALA A 98 -22.94 1.10 8.70
N SER A 99 -22.80 2.19 7.95
CA SER A 99 -23.45 3.47 8.24
C SER A 99 -24.97 3.37 8.11
N THR A 100 -25.45 2.75 7.02
CA THR A 100 -26.89 2.53 6.78
C THR A 100 -27.49 1.61 7.85
N THR A 101 -26.81 0.51 8.17
CA THR A 101 -27.22 -0.40 9.25
C THR A 101 -27.31 0.33 10.58
N TYR A 102 -26.29 1.12 10.95
CA TYR A 102 -26.31 1.90 12.19
C TYR A 102 -27.48 2.90 12.24
N ALA A 103 -27.68 3.67 11.18
CA ALA A 103 -28.76 4.66 11.10
C ALA A 103 -30.15 3.99 11.24
N LEU A 104 -30.34 2.86 10.56
CA LEU A 104 -31.60 2.13 10.60
C LEU A 104 -31.83 1.45 11.95
N SER A 105 -30.80 0.87 12.58
CA SER A 105 -30.90 0.33 13.93
C SER A 105 -31.28 1.40 14.95
N LYS A 106 -30.69 2.59 14.84
CA LYS A 106 -31.03 3.72 15.71
C LYS A 106 -32.50 4.14 15.53
N LEU A 107 -32.93 4.30 14.29
CA LEU A 107 -34.32 4.64 13.97
C LEU A 107 -35.31 3.56 14.46
N ALA A 108 -34.97 2.28 14.28
CA ALA A 108 -35.77 1.17 14.80
C ALA A 108 -35.88 1.21 16.34
N GLY A 109 -34.80 1.58 17.03
CA GLY A 109 -34.80 1.77 18.48
C GLY A 109 -35.70 2.93 18.94
N GLU A 110 -35.64 4.08 18.25
CA GLU A 110 -36.50 5.23 18.53
C GLU A 110 -37.99 4.89 18.32
N VAL A 111 -38.31 4.20 17.22
CA VAL A 111 -39.67 3.71 16.95
C VAL A 111 -40.11 2.68 18.01
N GLY A 112 -39.22 1.75 18.40
CA GLY A 112 -39.48 0.77 19.45
C GLY A 112 -39.84 1.42 20.78
N ALA A 113 -39.12 2.46 21.19
CA ALA A 113 -39.41 3.20 22.42
C ALA A 113 -40.79 3.88 22.39
N ILE A 114 -41.18 4.46 21.25
CA ILE A 114 -42.54 5.02 21.08
C ILE A 114 -43.57 3.91 21.19
N MET A 115 -43.35 2.80 20.48
CA MET A 115 -44.24 1.65 20.48
C MET A 115 -44.45 1.11 21.90
N ASP A 116 -43.39 0.87 22.67
CA ASP A 116 -43.46 0.36 24.05
C ASP A 116 -44.32 1.23 24.99
N SER A 117 -44.42 2.53 24.72
CA SER A 117 -45.25 3.45 25.50
C SER A 117 -46.74 3.39 25.16
N LEU A 118 -47.11 2.91 23.96
CA LEU A 118 -48.48 2.93 23.44
C LEU A 118 -49.49 2.15 24.30
N PRO A 119 -49.21 0.92 24.79
CA PRO A 119 -50.19 0.18 25.57
C PRO A 119 -50.59 0.92 26.86
N LEU A 120 -49.65 1.61 27.50
CA LEU A 120 -49.93 2.42 28.68
C LEU A 120 -50.76 3.65 28.34
N ALA A 121 -50.43 4.33 27.23
CA ALA A 121 -51.19 5.48 26.76
C ALA A 121 -52.65 5.09 26.44
N ILE A 122 -52.86 3.98 25.73
CA ILE A 122 -54.19 3.44 25.40
C ILE A 122 -54.96 3.08 26.66
N SER A 123 -54.33 2.40 27.62
CA SER A 123 -54.97 2.03 28.90
C SER A 123 -55.43 3.27 29.69
N ARG A 124 -54.63 4.34 29.70
CA ARG A 124 -54.99 5.62 30.34
C ARG A 124 -56.13 6.34 29.61
N GLN A 125 -56.14 6.29 28.28
CA GLN A 125 -57.16 6.94 27.46
C GLN A 125 -58.50 6.20 27.49
N PHE A 126 -58.48 4.87 27.66
CA PHE A 126 -59.67 4.01 27.66
C PHE A 126 -59.73 3.11 28.91
N PRO A 127 -60.01 3.64 30.11
CA PRO A 127 -59.97 2.88 31.37
C PRO A 127 -60.96 1.70 31.43
N GLY A 128 -62.04 1.74 30.65
CA GLY A 128 -63.05 0.67 30.56
C GLY A 128 -62.73 -0.42 29.55
N MET A 129 -61.57 -0.38 28.88
CA MET A 129 -61.19 -1.38 27.88
C MET A 129 -61.00 -2.76 28.54
N GLU A 130 -61.59 -3.79 27.93
CA GLU A 130 -61.37 -5.16 28.39
C GLU A 130 -59.90 -5.56 28.24
N LYS A 131 -59.34 -6.19 29.29
CA LYS A 131 -57.92 -6.57 29.35
C LYS A 131 -57.48 -7.41 28.15
N ARG A 132 -58.36 -8.26 27.60
CA ARG A 132 -58.06 -9.12 26.45
C ARG A 132 -57.72 -8.33 25.19
N TYR A 133 -58.33 -7.17 24.97
CA TYR A 133 -57.98 -6.29 23.85
C TYR A 133 -56.61 -5.65 24.07
N LEU A 134 -56.35 -5.16 25.28
CA LEU A 134 -55.06 -4.57 25.63
C LEU A 134 -53.91 -5.59 25.49
N ASP A 135 -54.14 -6.84 25.90
CA ASP A 135 -53.16 -7.91 25.77
C ASP A 135 -52.94 -8.30 24.30
N SER A 136 -53.99 -8.25 23.46
CA SER A 136 -53.87 -8.46 22.01
C SER A 136 -53.05 -7.36 21.34
N ILE A 137 -53.26 -6.09 21.74
CA ILE A 137 -52.48 -4.94 21.25
C ILE A 137 -51.01 -5.10 21.63
N LYS A 138 -50.71 -5.40 22.90
CA LYS A 138 -49.34 -5.64 23.37
C LYS A 138 -48.65 -6.74 22.56
N LYS A 139 -49.34 -7.87 22.34
CA LYS A 139 -48.80 -8.98 21.56
C LYS A 139 -48.50 -8.59 20.11
N GLY A 140 -49.41 -7.86 19.46
CA GLY A 140 -49.20 -7.35 18.10
C GLY A 140 -48.00 -6.41 18.03
N LEU A 141 -47.90 -5.50 19.00
CA LEU A 141 -46.82 -4.53 19.10
C LEU A 141 -45.45 -5.19 19.29
N SER A 142 -45.34 -6.15 20.21
CA SER A 142 -44.10 -6.91 20.42
C SER A 142 -43.66 -7.65 19.16
N LYS A 143 -44.61 -8.23 18.40
CA LYS A 143 -44.30 -8.89 17.12
C LYS A 143 -43.74 -7.89 16.09
N SER A 144 -44.33 -6.70 15.99
CA SER A 144 -43.86 -5.66 15.09
C SER A 144 -42.49 -5.11 15.49
N MET A 145 -42.25 -4.88 16.79
CA MET A 145 -40.95 -4.41 17.29
C MET A 145 -39.84 -5.43 17.05
N ASN A 146 -40.11 -6.71 17.29
CA ASN A 146 -39.16 -7.78 16.98
C ASN A 146 -38.85 -7.83 15.48
N ARG A 147 -39.85 -7.64 14.61
CA ARG A 147 -39.55 -7.58 13.17
C ARG A 147 -38.69 -6.36 12.85
N ALA A 148 -39.03 -5.19 13.36
CA ALA A 148 -38.32 -3.94 13.08
C ALA A 148 -36.86 -3.95 13.53
N SER A 149 -36.56 -4.54 14.68
CA SER A 149 -35.18 -4.63 15.22
C SER A 149 -34.26 -5.51 14.37
N HIS A 150 -34.81 -6.47 13.62
CA HIS A 150 -34.03 -7.35 12.74
C HIS A 150 -33.77 -6.76 11.34
N ILE A 151 -34.56 -5.79 10.89
CA ILE A 151 -34.47 -5.24 9.52
C ILE A 151 -33.09 -4.65 9.22
N SER A 152 -32.46 -3.97 10.18
CA SER A 152 -31.13 -3.38 9.97
C SER A 152 -30.05 -4.43 9.69
N GLY A 153 -30.18 -5.64 10.25
CA GLY A 153 -29.24 -6.74 10.00
C GLY A 153 -29.38 -7.37 8.60
N GLU A 154 -30.55 -7.20 7.97
CA GLU A 154 -30.84 -7.73 6.62
C GLU A 154 -30.33 -6.80 5.50
N ILE A 155 -29.86 -5.59 5.85
CA ILE A 155 -29.37 -4.57 4.89
C ILE A 155 -28.33 -5.11 3.90
N PRO A 156 -27.30 -5.89 4.30
CA PRO A 156 -26.32 -6.42 3.36
C PRO A 156 -26.94 -7.33 2.28
N GLU A 157 -27.81 -8.25 2.70
CA GLU A 157 -28.51 -9.18 1.80
C GLU A 157 -29.52 -8.44 0.90
N MET A 158 -30.20 -7.43 1.43
CA MET A 158 -31.08 -6.55 0.65
C MET A 158 -30.31 -5.78 -0.43
N ALA A 159 -29.12 -5.27 -0.09
CA ALA A 159 -28.26 -4.57 -1.05
C ALA A 159 -27.74 -5.52 -2.13
N GLU A 160 -27.32 -6.73 -1.76
CA GLU A 160 -26.88 -7.77 -2.71
C GLU A 160 -28.00 -8.14 -3.69
N ARG A 161 -29.20 -8.43 -3.20
CA ARG A 161 -30.37 -8.70 -4.05
C ARG A 161 -30.69 -7.55 -5.00
N TYR A 162 -30.64 -6.31 -4.50
CA TYR A 162 -30.86 -5.14 -5.34
C TYR A 162 -29.82 -5.04 -6.47
N MET A 163 -28.54 -5.31 -6.19
CA MET A 163 -27.50 -5.32 -7.22
C MET A 163 -27.75 -6.42 -8.25
N ASP A 164 -28.08 -7.64 -7.82
CA ASP A 164 -28.35 -8.78 -8.70
C ASP A 164 -29.54 -8.54 -9.64
N GLU A 165 -30.61 -7.90 -9.15
CA GLU A 165 -31.80 -7.57 -9.93
C GLU A 165 -31.53 -6.46 -10.96
N ASN A 166 -30.70 -5.48 -10.60
CA ASN A 166 -30.43 -4.32 -11.45
C ASN A 166 -29.23 -4.50 -12.40
N GLN A 167 -28.36 -5.50 -12.19
CA GLN A 167 -27.28 -5.83 -13.14
C GLN A 167 -27.76 -6.70 -14.31
N LYS A 168 -28.83 -7.49 -14.16
CA LYS A 168 -29.38 -8.34 -15.23
C LYS A 168 -30.13 -7.57 -16.34
N GLY A 169 -30.19 -6.24 -16.24
CA GLY A 169 -30.86 -5.35 -17.20
C GLY A 169 -29.92 -4.57 -18.13
N LYS A 170 -28.62 -4.88 -18.20
CA LYS A 170 -27.66 -4.28 -19.14
C LYS A 170 -26.98 -5.31 -20.03
#